data_AF-A0A656JTJ0-F1
#
_entry.id   AF-A0A656JTJ0-F1
#
_cell.length_a   1.000
_cell.length_b   1.000
_cell.length_c   1.000
_cell.angle_alpha   90.00
_cell.angle_beta   90.00
_cell.angle_gamma   90.00
#
_symmetry.space_group_name_H-M   'P 1'
#
loop_
_entity.id
_entity.type
_entity.pdbx_description
1 polymer ?
#
loop_
_entity_poly.entity_id
_entity_poly.type
_entity_poly.pdbx_seq_one_letter_code
_entity_poly.pdbx_strand_id
1 'polypeptide(L)'
;MTDANLMTETIAEPTSAEAEAPATPQPWEDVLPENFQMLRLSPLPTDRATGGRPLRFVQFGRAERHSKETSLLRINVQLPGQRVRKEQNNLDVWADHEKRTVRFGPESGLQIEPWNRGIGRFMIAHAVHWAQKRWSSYKIEGVALASK
;
A
#
# COMPACT_ATOMS: atom_id res chain seq x y z
N MET A 1 -46.15 45.82 33.53
CA MET A 1 -46.52 45.06 32.32
C MET A 1 -45.40 45.33 31.32
N THR A 2 -44.36 44.47 31.30
CA THR A 2 -44.09 43.44 30.26
C THR A 2 -43.99 44.09 28.87
N ASP A 3 -42.86 44.06 28.15
CA ASP A 3 -42.11 42.90 27.65
C ASP A 3 -40.66 43.31 27.28
N ALA A 4 -39.64 42.58 27.75
CA ALA A 4 -38.92 41.48 27.06
C ALA A 4 -37.82 41.96 26.09
N ASN A 5 -36.64 42.26 26.65
CA ASN A 5 -35.39 42.47 25.94
C ASN A 5 -34.77 41.09 25.64
N LEU A 6 -34.88 40.61 24.39
CA LEU A 6 -34.26 39.37 23.93
C LEU A 6 -32.77 39.60 23.71
N MET A 7 -31.96 39.23 24.69
CA MET A 7 -30.53 38.97 24.50
C MET A 7 -30.37 37.54 24.01
N THR A 8 -30.02 37.38 22.74
CA THR A 8 -29.61 36.09 22.19
C THR A 8 -28.19 35.80 22.68
N GLU A 9 -28.08 35.02 23.75
CA GLU A 9 -26.82 34.36 24.13
C GLU A 9 -26.47 33.34 23.05
N THR A 10 -25.55 33.69 22.16
CA THR A 10 -24.85 32.72 21.32
C THR A 10 -23.94 31.89 22.22
N ILE A 11 -24.41 30.69 22.57
CA ILE A 11 -23.61 29.65 23.21
C ILE A 11 -22.49 29.27 22.23
N ALA A 12 -21.26 29.64 22.56
CA ALA A 12 -20.08 29.18 21.84
C ALA A 12 -19.77 27.74 22.30
N GLU A 13 -20.09 26.77 21.45
CA GLU A 13 -19.55 25.41 21.57
C GLU A 13 -18.03 25.47 21.33
N PRO A 14 -17.19 24.91 22.22
CA PRO A 14 -15.77 24.76 21.90
C PRO A 14 -15.65 23.59 20.92
N THR A 15 -15.59 23.89 19.62
CA THR A 15 -15.11 22.93 18.63
C THR A 15 -13.62 22.73 18.92
N SER A 16 -13.31 21.68 19.67
CA SER A 16 -11.95 21.15 19.75
C SER A 16 -11.66 20.45 18.43
N ALA A 17 -11.37 21.24 17.40
CA ALA A 17 -10.68 20.75 16.22
C ALA A 17 -9.24 20.49 16.66
N GLU A 18 -9.01 19.28 17.18
CA GLU A 18 -7.69 18.74 17.39
C GLU A 18 -7.05 18.63 16.00
N ALA A 19 -6.32 19.69 15.63
CA ALA A 19 -5.58 19.74 14.39
C ALA A 19 -4.58 18.59 14.41
N GLU A 20 -4.84 17.58 13.61
CA GLU A 20 -3.99 16.42 13.41
C GLU A 20 -2.60 16.94 13.03
N ALA A 21 -1.66 16.83 13.98
CA ALA A 21 -0.29 17.29 13.77
C ALA A 21 0.28 16.59 12.53
N PRO A 22 1.01 17.31 11.65
CA PRO A 22 1.54 16.72 10.42
C PRO A 22 2.39 15.51 10.79
N ALA A 23 1.96 14.33 10.31
CA ALA A 23 2.68 13.09 10.54
C ALA A 23 4.13 13.28 10.09
N THR A 24 5.07 12.94 10.97
CA THR A 24 6.50 12.97 10.67
C THR A 24 6.74 12.17 9.40
N PRO A 25 7.44 12.70 8.38
CA PRO A 25 7.62 11.99 7.11
C PRO A 25 8.23 10.62 7.38
N GLN A 26 7.56 9.58 6.90
CA GLN A 26 8.03 8.21 7.12
C GLN A 26 9.41 8.08 6.44
N PRO A 27 10.43 7.50 7.10
CA PRO A 27 11.73 7.34 6.48
C PRO A 27 11.57 6.60 5.15
N TRP A 28 12.26 7.03 4.09
CA TRP A 28 12.31 6.36 2.78
C TRP A 28 11.03 6.38 1.93
N GLU A 29 10.11 7.31 2.14
CA GLU A 29 8.94 7.46 1.25
C GLU A 29 9.30 7.63 -0.23
N ASP A 30 10.39 8.33 -0.54
CA ASP A 30 10.81 8.61 -1.92
C ASP A 30 11.67 7.50 -2.56
N VAL A 31 11.89 6.36 -1.89
CA VAL A 31 12.73 5.30 -2.45
C VAL A 31 12.10 4.71 -3.70
N LEU A 32 12.83 4.69 -4.82
CA LEU A 32 12.38 4.08 -6.05
C LEU A 32 12.90 2.64 -6.16
N PRO A 33 12.23 1.74 -6.92
CA PRO A 33 12.79 0.45 -7.28
C PRO A 33 14.14 0.58 -8.00
N GLU A 34 15.09 -0.30 -7.69
CA GLU A 34 16.48 -0.23 -8.21
C GLU A 34 16.88 -1.51 -8.95
N ASN A 35 16.35 -2.65 -8.51
CA ASN A 35 16.59 -3.94 -9.12
C ASN A 35 15.39 -4.31 -9.98
N PHE A 36 15.63 -4.62 -11.25
CA PHE A 36 14.58 -4.89 -12.22
C PHE A 36 14.70 -6.28 -12.84
N GLN A 37 13.57 -6.95 -12.99
CA GLN A 37 13.46 -8.23 -13.68
C GLN A 37 12.28 -8.21 -14.64
N MET A 38 12.38 -8.92 -15.76
CA MET A 38 11.24 -9.11 -16.66
C MET A 38 10.48 -10.36 -16.24
N LEU A 39 9.18 -10.23 -15.99
CA LEU A 39 8.30 -11.34 -15.67
C LEU A 39 7.38 -11.63 -16.85
N ARG A 40 7.26 -12.91 -17.20
CA ARG A 40 6.20 -13.39 -18.08
C ARG A 40 4.95 -13.67 -17.25
N LEU A 41 3.85 -13.00 -17.56
CA LEU A 41 2.57 -13.24 -16.90
C LEU A 41 1.98 -14.59 -17.31
N SER A 42 1.19 -15.21 -16.41
CA SER A 42 0.49 -16.44 -16.71
C SER A 42 -0.38 -16.29 -17.96
N PRO A 43 -0.35 -17.25 -18.90
CA PRO A 43 -1.24 -17.22 -20.07
C PRO A 43 -2.69 -17.32 -19.60
N LEU A 44 -3.61 -16.73 -20.37
CA LEU A 44 -5.03 -16.88 -20.16
C LEU A 44 -5.65 -17.55 -21.38
N PRO A 45 -6.68 -18.39 -21.19
CA PRO A 45 -7.40 -18.96 -22.32
C PRO A 45 -8.06 -17.84 -23.14
N THR A 46 -8.30 -18.13 -24.42
CA THR A 46 -9.09 -17.28 -25.29
C THR A 46 -10.46 -17.03 -24.68
N ASP A 47 -10.88 -15.78 -24.73
CA ASP A 47 -12.17 -15.33 -24.20
C ASP A 47 -13.18 -15.19 -25.34
N ARG A 48 -14.42 -15.66 -25.15
CA ARG A 48 -15.44 -15.53 -26.21
C ARG A 48 -15.83 -14.08 -26.50
N ALA A 49 -15.78 -13.20 -25.49
CA ALA A 49 -16.18 -11.81 -25.63
C ALA A 49 -15.02 -10.91 -26.07
N THR A 50 -13.81 -11.11 -25.53
CA THR A 50 -12.64 -10.26 -25.83
C THR A 50 -11.64 -10.88 -26.81
N GLY A 51 -11.86 -12.13 -27.25
CA GLY A 51 -10.99 -12.83 -28.19
C GLY A 51 -9.68 -13.33 -27.58
N GLY A 52 -8.66 -13.47 -28.42
CA GLY A 52 -7.34 -13.97 -28.05
C GLY A 52 -6.66 -13.10 -26.99
N ARG A 53 -6.13 -13.72 -25.94
CA ARG A 53 -5.42 -13.02 -24.87
C ARG A 53 -3.91 -13.19 -25.05
N PRO A 54 -3.18 -12.17 -25.52
CA PRO A 54 -1.76 -12.32 -25.80
C PRO A 54 -0.96 -12.63 -24.54
N LEU A 55 0.23 -13.20 -24.76
CA LEU A 55 1.27 -13.26 -23.73
C LEU A 55 1.65 -11.84 -23.35
N ARG A 56 1.83 -11.61 -22.05
CA ARG A 56 2.18 -10.30 -21.51
C ARG A 56 3.45 -10.42 -20.69
N PHE A 57 4.30 -9.42 -20.80
CA PHE A 57 5.49 -9.24 -19.99
C PHE A 57 5.33 -7.98 -19.16
N VAL A 58 5.86 -8.00 -17.95
CA VAL A 58 5.89 -6.86 -17.04
C VAL A 58 7.29 -6.67 -16.50
N GLN A 59 7.62 -5.45 -16.10
CA GLN A 59 8.84 -5.18 -15.35
C GLN A 59 8.52 -5.26 -13.87
N PHE A 60 9.24 -6.11 -13.15
CA PHE A 60 9.21 -6.22 -11.69
C PHE A 60 10.38 -5.45 -11.12
N GLY A 61 10.08 -4.43 -10.32
CA GLY A 61 11.04 -3.58 -9.64
C GLY A 61 11.09 -3.89 -8.14
N ARG A 62 12.28 -3.81 -7.56
CA ARG A 62 12.53 -4.04 -6.13
C ARG A 62 13.56 -3.08 -5.56
N ALA A 63 13.31 -2.56 -4.37
CA ALA A 63 14.29 -1.82 -3.55
C ALA A 63 14.20 -2.26 -2.09
N GLU A 64 15.35 -2.27 -1.40
CA GLU A 64 15.45 -2.57 0.03
C GLU A 64 16.20 -1.44 0.74
N ARG A 65 15.77 -1.12 1.97
CA ARG A 65 16.49 -0.24 2.90
C ARG A 65 16.46 -0.84 4.29
N HIS A 66 17.53 -0.63 5.04
CA HIS A 66 17.70 -1.15 6.39
C HIS A 66 18.40 -0.10 7.26
N SER A 67 17.88 0.11 8.46
CA SER A 67 18.52 0.85 9.55
C SER A 67 18.43 0.00 10.82
N LYS A 68 18.81 0.57 11.97
CA LYS A 68 18.66 -0.12 13.26
C LYS A 68 17.19 -0.13 13.71
N GLU A 69 16.42 0.87 13.31
CA GLU A 69 15.06 1.14 13.76
C GLU A 69 14.02 0.52 12.81
N THR A 70 14.27 0.57 11.49
CA THR A 70 13.29 0.13 10.49
C THR A 70 13.95 -0.51 9.27
N SER A 71 13.19 -1.35 8.58
CA SER A 71 13.53 -1.86 7.26
C SER A 71 12.35 -1.73 6.30
N LEU A 72 12.66 -1.42 5.04
CA LEU A 72 11.70 -1.33 3.95
C LEU A 72 12.07 -2.33 2.85
N LEU A 73 11.06 -3.02 2.34
CA LEU A 73 11.05 -3.60 1.00
C LEU A 73 9.96 -2.91 0.19
N ARG A 74 10.35 -2.33 -0.95
CA ARG A 74 9.43 -1.78 -1.94
C ARG A 74 9.44 -2.67 -3.18
N ILE A 75 8.26 -3.12 -3.58
CA ILE A 75 8.01 -3.88 -4.79
C ILE A 75 7.08 -3.08 -5.70
N ASN A 76 7.42 -3.00 -6.97
CA ASN A 76 6.58 -2.40 -8.00
C ASN A 76 6.47 -3.31 -9.24
N VAL A 77 5.33 -3.26 -9.94
CA VAL A 77 5.17 -3.88 -11.25
C VAL A 77 4.71 -2.85 -12.28
N GLN A 78 5.48 -2.73 -13.37
CA GLN A 78 5.17 -1.82 -14.48
C GLN A 78 4.74 -2.60 -15.72
N LEU A 79 3.72 -2.08 -16.39
CA LEU A 79 3.22 -2.64 -17.64
C LEU A 79 3.77 -1.83 -18.81
N PRO A 80 4.54 -2.43 -19.72
CA PRO A 80 5.00 -1.75 -20.92
C PRO A 80 3.81 -1.21 -21.72
N GLY A 81 3.85 0.09 -22.04
CA GLY A 81 2.85 0.75 -22.87
C GLY A 81 1.47 0.94 -22.21
N GLN A 82 1.28 0.60 -20.93
CA GLN A 82 0.03 0.80 -20.21
C GLN A 82 0.26 1.59 -18.93
N ARG A 83 -0.37 2.76 -18.83
CA ARG A 83 -0.38 3.56 -17.60
C ARG A 83 -1.42 2.97 -16.64
N VAL A 84 -1.01 2.81 -15.39
CA VAL A 84 -1.89 2.45 -14.26
C VAL A 84 -1.97 3.62 -13.28
N ARG A 85 -2.90 3.56 -12.33
CA ARG A 85 -2.94 4.57 -11.26
C ARG A 85 -1.70 4.45 -10.36
N LYS A 86 -1.31 5.53 -9.69
CA LYS A 86 -0.05 5.60 -8.93
C LYS A 86 0.00 4.56 -7.80
N GLU A 87 -1.14 4.25 -7.22
CA GLU A 87 -1.33 3.29 -6.12
C GLU A 87 -1.35 1.82 -6.59
N GLN A 88 -1.58 1.57 -7.87
CA GLN A 88 -1.66 0.21 -8.40
C GLN A 88 -0.28 -0.41 -8.57
N ASN A 89 -0.22 -1.73 -8.40
CA ASN A 89 0.99 -2.54 -8.59
C ASN A 89 2.16 -2.13 -7.71
N ASN A 90 1.87 -1.55 -6.55
CA ASN A 90 2.85 -1.20 -5.53
C ASN A 90 2.57 -1.98 -4.25
N LEU A 91 3.63 -2.51 -3.64
CA LEU A 91 3.60 -3.21 -2.36
C LEU A 91 4.82 -2.78 -1.56
N ASP A 92 4.55 -2.16 -0.42
CA ASP A 92 5.59 -1.85 0.55
C ASP A 92 5.46 -2.79 1.75
N VAL A 93 6.60 -3.23 2.26
CA VAL A 93 6.68 -4.03 3.48
C VAL A 93 7.63 -3.33 4.43
N TRP A 94 7.11 -2.95 5.59
CA TRP A 94 7.84 -2.28 6.65
C TRP A 94 8.07 -3.26 7.78
N ALA A 95 9.29 -3.29 8.31
CA ALA A 95 9.61 -3.99 9.55
C ALA A 95 10.08 -2.96 10.58
N ASP A 96 9.34 -2.82 11.67
CA ASP A 96 9.71 -2.01 12.84
C ASP A 96 10.52 -2.88 13.80
N HIS A 97 11.79 -2.54 14.02
CA HIS A 97 12.70 -3.33 14.83
C HIS A 97 12.54 -3.05 16.34
N GLU A 98 11.99 -1.89 16.70
CA GLU A 98 11.70 -1.53 18.08
C GLU A 98 10.47 -2.28 18.59
N LYS A 99 9.38 -2.25 17.81
CA LYS A 99 8.12 -2.94 18.12
C LYS A 99 8.12 -4.42 17.73
N ARG A 100 9.11 -4.86 16.95
CA ARG A 100 9.22 -6.20 16.36
C ARG A 100 7.96 -6.56 15.57
N THR A 101 7.51 -5.64 14.73
CA THR A 101 6.33 -5.81 13.89
C THR A 101 6.64 -5.71 12.40
N VAL A 102 5.80 -6.31 11.57
CA VAL A 102 5.83 -6.21 10.10
C VAL A 102 4.47 -5.74 9.60
N ARG A 103 4.46 -4.66 8.81
CA ARG A 103 3.26 -4.09 8.19
C ARG A 103 3.37 -4.16 6.67
N PHE A 104 2.27 -4.49 6.01
CA PHE A 104 2.15 -4.50 4.55
C PHE A 104 1.32 -3.30 4.12
N GLY A 105 1.85 -2.51 3.20
CA GLY A 105 1.19 -1.35 2.59
C GLY A 105 0.91 -1.54 1.10
N PRO A 106 0.02 -0.75 0.51
CA PRO A 106 -0.70 0.37 1.13
C PRO A 106 -1.85 -0.10 2.04
N GLU A 107 -2.25 0.73 3.01
CA GLU A 107 -3.35 0.43 3.94
C GLU A 107 -4.71 0.27 3.24
N SER A 108 -4.87 0.91 2.08
CA SER A 108 -6.03 0.74 1.19
C SER A 108 -6.13 -0.67 0.57
N GLY A 109 -5.13 -1.52 0.79
CA GLY A 109 -5.03 -2.85 0.23
C GLY A 109 -4.27 -2.89 -1.10
N LEU A 110 -3.72 -4.07 -1.40
CA LEU A 110 -2.94 -4.29 -2.61
C LEU A 110 -3.83 -4.25 -3.86
N GLN A 111 -3.68 -3.20 -4.67
CA GLN A 111 -4.39 -3.06 -5.94
C GLN A 111 -3.51 -3.55 -7.10
N ILE A 112 -4.04 -4.47 -7.92
CA ILE A 112 -3.28 -5.14 -8.97
C ILE A 112 -3.95 -4.97 -10.32
N GLU A 113 -3.14 -4.65 -11.33
CA GLU A 113 -3.52 -4.62 -12.73
C GLU A 113 -2.43 -5.28 -13.59
N PRO A 114 -2.74 -6.28 -14.43
CA PRO A 114 -4.01 -6.99 -14.52
C PRO A 114 -4.31 -7.89 -13.31
N TRP A 115 -5.53 -7.80 -12.79
CA TRP A 115 -5.97 -8.57 -11.61
C TRP A 115 -5.99 -10.09 -11.83
N ASN A 116 -6.19 -10.56 -13.06
CA ASN A 116 -6.42 -11.97 -13.39
C ASN A 116 -5.17 -12.72 -13.90
N ARG A 117 -3.97 -12.26 -13.57
CA ARG A 117 -2.70 -12.85 -14.06
C ARG A 117 -1.76 -13.35 -12.96
N GLY A 118 -2.22 -13.41 -11.71
CA GLY A 118 -1.45 -13.93 -10.57
C GLY A 118 -0.40 -12.98 -9.98
N ILE A 119 -0.29 -11.75 -10.50
CA ILE A 119 0.70 -10.74 -10.06
C ILE A 119 0.61 -10.48 -8.55
N GLY A 120 -0.60 -10.31 -8.01
CA GLY A 120 -0.78 -10.03 -6.58
C GLY A 120 -0.23 -11.14 -5.69
N ARG A 121 -0.51 -12.41 -6.03
CA ARG A 121 0.02 -13.57 -5.30
C ARG A 121 1.54 -13.61 -5.37
N PHE A 122 2.10 -13.32 -6.54
CA PHE A 122 3.54 -13.26 -6.75
C PHE A 122 4.19 -12.18 -5.88
N MET A 123 3.66 -10.95 -5.89
CA MET A 123 4.17 -9.85 -5.07
C MET A 123 4.11 -10.17 -3.57
N ILE A 124 2.99 -10.70 -3.08
CA ILE A 124 2.83 -11.11 -1.69
C ILE A 124 3.82 -12.21 -1.31
N ALA A 125 4.04 -13.22 -2.18
CA ALA A 125 5.00 -14.28 -1.92
C ALA A 125 6.43 -13.73 -1.75
N HIS A 126 6.84 -12.76 -2.59
CA HIS A 126 8.13 -12.09 -2.45
C HIS A 126 8.24 -11.30 -1.14
N ALA A 127 7.17 -10.58 -0.78
CA ALA A 127 7.09 -9.83 0.46
C ALA A 127 7.18 -10.73 1.70
N VAL A 128 6.43 -11.82 1.73
CA VAL A 128 6.46 -12.83 2.80
C VAL A 128 7.83 -13.49 2.90
N HIS A 129 8.41 -13.92 1.77
CA HIS A 129 9.73 -14.54 1.75
C HIS A 129 10.81 -13.62 2.31
N TRP A 130 10.78 -12.33 1.94
CA TRP A 130 11.71 -11.34 2.48
C TRP A 130 11.55 -11.15 3.99
N ALA A 131 10.30 -10.99 4.47
CA ALA A 131 10.03 -10.81 5.88
C ALA A 131 10.46 -12.05 6.70
N GLN A 132 10.13 -13.26 6.23
CA GLN A 132 10.49 -14.51 6.89
C GLN A 132 12.00 -14.73 6.96
N LYS A 133 12.76 -14.30 5.95
CA LYS A 133 14.21 -14.52 5.89
C LYS A 133 14.97 -13.80 7.02
N ARG A 134 14.47 -12.65 7.51
CA ARG A 134 15.18 -11.83 8.52
C ARG A 134 14.39 -11.63 9.82
N TRP A 135 13.06 -11.67 9.75
CA TRP A 135 12.16 -11.30 10.86
C TRP A 135 11.02 -12.30 11.03
N SER A 136 11.32 -13.59 10.92
CA SER A 136 10.34 -14.68 11.10
C SER A 136 9.63 -14.68 12.46
N SER A 137 10.24 -14.06 13.49
CA SER A 137 9.66 -13.95 14.83
C SER A 137 8.87 -12.67 15.07
N TYR A 138 8.80 -11.77 14.10
CA TYR A 138 8.08 -10.50 14.25
C TYR A 138 6.57 -10.72 14.09
N LYS A 139 5.79 -9.90 14.79
CA LYS A 139 4.33 -9.93 14.70
C LYS A 139 3.88 -9.23 13.41
N ILE A 140 2.97 -9.84 12.66
CA ILE A 140 2.34 -9.17 11.52
C ILE A 140 1.24 -8.24 12.05
N GLU A 141 1.28 -6.97 11.65
CA GLU A 141 0.23 -6.00 11.98
C GLU A 141 -1.05 -6.30 11.19
N GLY A 142 -2.17 -6.28 11.91
CA GLY A 142 -3.48 -6.41 11.28
C GLY A 142 -3.88 -5.12 10.58
N VAL A 143 -4.64 -5.24 9.51
CA VAL A 143 -5.24 -4.09 8.81
C VAL A 143 -6.73 -4.10 9.08
N ALA A 144 -7.31 -2.94 9.38
CA ALA A 144 -8.75 -2.80 9.50
C ALA A 144 -9.41 -3.10 8.14
N LEU A 145 -10.32 -4.07 8.11
CA LEU A 145 -11.14 -4.31 6.92
C LEU A 145 -12.18 -3.20 6.83
N ALA A 146 -12.30 -2.57 5.66
CA ALA A 146 -13.35 -1.58 5.44
C ALA A 146 -14.72 -2.26 5.63
N SER A 147 -15.46 -1.85 6.67
CA SER A 147 -16.88 -2.17 6.79
C SER A 147 -17.63 -1.34 5.76
N LYS A 148 -18.54 -1.97 5.02
CA LYS A 148 -19.59 -1.24 4.30
C LYS A 148 -20.61 -0.68 5.27
#